data_AF-A0A7V9ZPT2-F1
#
_entry.id   AF-A0A7V9ZPT2-F1
#
_cell.length_a   1.000
_cell.length_b   1.000
_cell.length_c   1.000
_cell.angle_alpha   90.00
_cell.angle_beta   90.00
_cell.angle_gamma   90.00
#
_symmetry.space_group_name_H-M   'P 1'
#
loop_
_entity.id
_entity.type
_entity.pdbx_description
1 polymer ?
#
loop_
_entity_poly.entity_id
_entity_poly.type
_entity_poly.pdbx_seq_one_letter_code
_entity_poly.pdbx_strand_id
1 'polypeptide(L)'
;MNCDNKDAGAIAGSLQKLQQNGAPRAEVDAFKLWLAFIDHGDTKTDNQKFACLDSEKNADGTRTCKPGQAVYYVSDMGSTWGYSSSSENKARLKGWSGKDPIKVSGGRCTTTAKSVGDAGISESGRKLLADGLQRLLDAEKSNGTITKVFRASRNQERDQSPEAWTAEFVRKARTIIDARCSN
;
A
#
# COMPACT_ATOMS: atom_id res chain seq x y z
N MET A 1 -21.33 8.48 -1.34
CA MET A 1 -20.27 8.26 -2.36
C MET A 1 -20.86 7.34 -3.40
N ASN A 2 -20.89 7.72 -4.68
CA ASN A 2 -21.45 6.85 -5.71
C ASN A 2 -20.48 5.68 -5.94
N CYS A 3 -20.88 4.48 -5.52
CA CYS A 3 -20.06 3.26 -5.57
C CYS A 3 -20.28 2.48 -6.87
N ASP A 4 -20.70 3.15 -7.94
CA ASP A 4 -20.90 2.52 -9.24
C ASP A 4 -19.54 2.20 -9.88
N ASN A 5 -19.31 0.89 -10.00
CA ASN A 5 -18.07 0.21 -10.38
C ASN A 5 -17.58 0.46 -11.82
N LYS A 6 -17.49 1.71 -12.29
CA LYS A 6 -16.91 2.03 -13.61
C LYS A 6 -15.94 3.22 -13.64
N ASP A 7 -15.72 3.90 -12.52
CA ASP A 7 -14.69 4.96 -12.45
C ASP A 7 -13.31 4.34 -12.19
N ALA A 8 -12.72 3.75 -13.22
CA ALA A 8 -11.28 3.47 -13.29
C ALA A 8 -10.48 4.79 -13.47
N GLY A 9 -10.77 5.78 -12.63
CA GLY A 9 -9.94 6.96 -12.49
C GLY A 9 -8.59 6.56 -11.89
N ALA A 10 -7.53 7.31 -12.22
CA ALA A 10 -6.26 7.17 -11.52
C ALA A 10 -6.52 7.20 -10.00
N ILE A 11 -5.93 6.26 -9.23
CA ILE A 11 -6.12 6.16 -7.78
C ILE A 11 -5.88 7.52 -7.09
N ALA A 12 -4.98 8.34 -7.63
CA ALA A 12 -4.78 9.73 -7.23
C ALA A 12 -6.09 10.56 -7.19
N GLY A 13 -6.93 10.48 -8.22
CA GLY A 13 -8.21 11.20 -8.30
C GLY A 13 -9.23 10.70 -7.29
N SER A 14 -9.31 9.39 -7.07
CA SER A 14 -10.17 8.79 -6.04
C SER A 14 -9.75 9.20 -4.62
N LEU A 15 -8.44 9.22 -4.35
CA LEU A 15 -7.90 9.71 -3.08
C LEU A 15 -8.18 11.19 -2.86
N GLN A 16 -8.08 12.01 -3.91
CA GLN A 16 -8.43 13.43 -3.82
C GLN A 16 -9.92 13.63 -3.51
N LYS A 17 -10.81 12.88 -4.18
CA LYS A 17 -12.24 12.90 -3.87
C LYS A 17 -12.51 12.47 -2.42
N LEU A 18 -11.84 11.44 -1.92
CA LEU A 18 -11.99 11.01 -0.52
C LEU A 18 -11.62 12.13 0.45
N GLN A 19 -10.49 12.82 0.22
CA GLN A 19 -10.08 13.96 1.05
C GLN A 19 -11.08 15.11 0.99
N GLN A 20 -11.58 15.45 -0.20
CA GLN A 20 -12.62 16.48 -0.38
C GLN A 20 -13.93 16.14 0.32
N ASN A 21 -14.22 14.84 0.50
CA ASN A 21 -15.40 14.35 1.20
C ASN A 21 -15.13 14.04 2.69
N GLY A 22 -14.03 14.55 3.26
CA GLY A 22 -13.77 14.50 4.70
C GLY A 22 -12.97 13.30 5.20
N ALA A 23 -12.40 12.47 4.30
CA ALA A 23 -11.49 11.41 4.73
C ALA A 23 -10.25 11.99 5.43
N PRO A 24 -9.81 11.42 6.57
CA PRO A 24 -8.65 11.91 7.29
C PRO A 24 -7.39 11.97 6.41
N ARG A 25 -6.70 13.12 6.42
CA ARG A 25 -5.46 13.32 5.65
C ARG A 25 -4.41 12.25 5.96
N ALA A 26 -4.28 11.89 7.24
CA ALA A 26 -3.33 10.88 7.71
C ALA A 26 -3.57 9.51 7.06
N GLU A 27 -4.82 9.06 6.95
CA GLU A 27 -5.16 7.78 6.33
C GLU A 27 -4.83 7.77 4.84
N VAL A 28 -5.14 8.86 4.13
CA VAL A 28 -4.84 8.99 2.70
C VAL A 28 -3.33 9.04 2.45
N ASP A 29 -2.57 9.74 3.29
CA ASP A 29 -1.11 9.81 3.18
C ASP A 29 -0.44 8.47 3.54
N ALA A 30 -0.88 7.82 4.63
CA ALA A 30 -0.44 6.47 4.98
C ALA A 30 -0.66 5.49 3.82
N PHE A 31 -1.81 5.62 3.15
CA PHE A 31 -2.18 4.78 2.04
C PHE A 31 -1.34 5.04 0.77
N LYS A 32 -1.09 6.31 0.42
CA LYS A 32 -0.15 6.66 -0.67
C LYS A 32 1.24 6.07 -0.41
N LEU A 33 1.71 6.17 0.83
CA LEU A 33 3.00 5.64 1.22
C LEU A 33 3.04 4.10 1.18
N TRP A 34 1.94 3.44 1.56
CA TRP A 34 1.79 1.98 1.40
C TRP A 34 1.88 1.54 -0.06
N LEU A 35 1.26 2.29 -0.98
CA LEU A 35 1.34 2.00 -2.41
C LEU A 35 2.78 2.09 -2.94
N ALA A 36 3.58 3.03 -2.46
CA ALA A 36 5.00 3.10 -2.79
C ALA A 36 5.82 1.98 -2.13
N PHE A 37 5.46 1.58 -0.91
CA PHE A 37 6.08 0.46 -0.20
C PHE A 37 5.98 -0.85 -1.00
N ILE A 38 4.78 -1.14 -1.52
CA ILE A 38 4.54 -2.34 -2.32
C ILE A 38 4.89 -2.19 -3.80
N ASP A 39 5.31 -1.01 -4.29
CA ASP A 39 5.40 -0.59 -5.72
C ASP A 39 6.13 -1.60 -6.62
N HIS A 40 5.43 -2.66 -6.95
CA HIS A 40 5.79 -3.69 -7.88
C HIS A 40 4.49 -4.33 -8.39
N GLY A 41 4.39 -4.52 -9.70
CA GLY A 41 3.76 -5.71 -10.28
C GLY A 41 2.24 -5.84 -10.39
N ASP A 42 1.39 -4.94 -9.90
CA ASP A 42 0.02 -4.82 -10.44
C ASP A 42 -0.63 -3.46 -10.15
N THR A 43 -0.02 -2.42 -10.71
CA THR A 43 -0.49 -1.04 -10.54
C THR A 43 -1.68 -0.72 -11.45
N LYS A 44 -2.34 -1.73 -12.02
CA LYS A 44 -3.52 -1.52 -12.87
C LYS A 44 -4.66 -1.02 -11.98
N THR A 45 -5.38 -0.02 -12.46
CA THR A 45 -6.57 0.54 -11.80
C THR A 45 -7.58 -0.55 -11.45
N ASP A 46 -7.72 -1.57 -12.29
CA ASP A 46 -8.68 -2.66 -12.09
C ASP A 46 -8.41 -3.51 -10.85
N ASN A 47 -7.16 -3.51 -10.39
CA ASN A 47 -6.71 -4.26 -9.23
C ASN A 47 -6.76 -3.46 -7.93
N GLN A 48 -7.27 -2.23 -7.96
CA GLN A 48 -7.22 -1.31 -6.84
C GLN A 48 -8.61 -0.75 -6.60
N LYS A 49 -9.27 -1.13 -5.50
CA LYS A 49 -10.67 -0.78 -5.26
C LYS A 49 -10.89 -0.25 -3.86
N PHE A 50 -11.71 0.79 -3.78
CA PHE A 50 -12.36 1.19 -2.54
C PHE A 50 -13.68 0.42 -2.43
N ALA A 51 -13.92 -0.19 -1.29
CA ALA A 51 -15.18 -0.80 -0.93
C ALA A 51 -15.66 -0.24 0.41
N CYS A 52 -16.94 -0.41 0.68
CA CYS A 52 -17.53 -0.06 1.96
C CYS A 52 -18.09 -1.34 2.59
N LEU A 53 -17.56 -1.70 3.76
CA LEU A 53 -18.00 -2.90 4.49
C LEU A 53 -19.43 -2.74 5.02
N ASP A 54 -19.80 -1.52 5.43
CA ASP A 54 -21.13 -1.19 5.93
C ASP A 54 -21.52 0.23 5.53
N SER A 55 -22.64 0.34 4.82
CA SER A 55 -23.15 1.60 4.24
C SER A 55 -24.61 1.81 4.58
N GLU A 56 -24.97 3.06 4.82
CA GLU A 56 -26.34 3.51 5.04
C GLU A 56 -26.93 4.11 3.77
N LYS A 57 -28.25 3.98 3.61
CA LYS A 57 -29.00 4.55 2.50
C LYS A 57 -29.45 5.96 2.87
N ASN A 58 -29.10 6.93 2.03
CA ASN A 58 -29.51 8.32 2.16
C ASN A 58 -30.97 8.51 1.67
N ALA A 59 -31.58 9.62 2.06
CA ALA A 59 -32.96 9.96 1.66
C ALA A 59 -33.13 10.11 0.14
N ASP A 60 -32.07 10.51 -0.57
CA ASP A 60 -32.02 10.65 -2.03
C ASP A 60 -31.77 9.32 -2.77
N GLY A 61 -31.71 8.20 -2.04
CA GLY A 61 -31.45 6.87 -2.59
C GLY A 61 -29.97 6.52 -2.78
N THR A 62 -29.04 7.46 -2.59
CA THR A 62 -27.60 7.19 -2.62
C THR A 62 -27.14 6.44 -1.35
N ARG A 63 -25.89 5.95 -1.33
CA ARG A 63 -25.30 5.30 -0.14
C ARG A 63 -24.12 6.09 0.42
N THR A 64 -24.05 6.16 1.75
CA THR A 64 -22.93 6.72 2.49
C THR A 64 -22.23 5.60 3.23
N CYS A 65 -20.89 5.56 3.15
CA CYS A 65 -20.12 4.61 3.92
C CYS A 65 -20.06 5.06 5.38
N LYS A 66 -20.35 4.17 6.33
CA LYS A 66 -20.27 4.54 7.74
C LYS A 66 -18.81 4.84 8.13
N PRO A 67 -18.58 5.69 9.15
CA PRO A 67 -17.24 5.98 9.62
C PRO A 67 -16.45 4.70 9.94
N GLY A 68 -15.21 4.62 9.44
CA GLY A 68 -14.32 3.46 9.64
C GLY A 68 -14.66 2.20 8.82
N GLN A 69 -15.69 2.24 7.97
CA GLN A 69 -16.12 1.08 7.16
C GLN A 69 -15.60 1.12 5.72
N ALA A 70 -14.96 2.24 5.33
CA ALA A 70 -14.28 2.34 4.05
C ALA A 70 -13.01 1.49 4.09
N VAL A 71 -12.92 0.53 3.19
CA VAL A 71 -11.73 -0.28 2.99
C VAL A 71 -11.18 -0.04 1.60
N TYR A 72 -9.86 -0.05 1.50
CA TYR A 72 -9.20 -0.17 0.22
C TYR A 72 -8.52 -1.53 0.15
N TYR A 73 -8.66 -2.22 -0.97
CA TYR A 73 -7.96 -3.47 -1.21
C TYR A 73 -7.27 -3.47 -2.57
N VAL A 74 -6.12 -4.14 -2.61
CA VAL A 74 -5.41 -4.47 -3.84
C VAL A 74 -5.68 -5.94 -4.16
N SER A 75 -6.35 -6.21 -5.28
CA SER A 75 -6.48 -7.56 -5.80
C SER A 75 -5.24 -7.96 -6.61
N ASP A 76 -5.05 -9.27 -6.76
CA ASP A 76 -3.96 -9.86 -7.54
C ASP A 76 -2.54 -9.54 -7.05
N MET A 77 -2.35 -9.51 -5.73
CA MET A 77 -1.02 -9.47 -5.12
C MET A 77 -0.23 -10.77 -5.36
N GLY A 78 -0.91 -11.89 -5.66
CA GLY A 78 -0.29 -13.17 -5.99
C GLY A 78 0.44 -13.14 -7.32
N SER A 79 -0.05 -12.38 -8.29
CA SER A 79 0.66 -12.02 -9.51
C SER A 79 1.95 -11.24 -9.21
N THR A 80 1.93 -10.33 -8.25
CA THR A 80 3.09 -9.49 -7.92
C THR A 80 4.17 -10.29 -7.18
N TRP A 81 3.80 -10.96 -6.09
CA TRP A 81 4.71 -11.55 -5.12
C TRP A 81 4.78 -13.07 -5.16
N GLY A 82 3.96 -13.71 -5.99
CA GLY A 82 3.82 -15.15 -6.07
C GLY A 82 4.31 -15.78 -7.37
N TYR A 83 4.39 -17.10 -7.36
CA TYR A 83 4.75 -17.91 -8.50
C TYR A 83 3.57 -18.14 -9.46
N SER A 84 3.84 -18.05 -10.77
CA SER A 84 2.96 -18.52 -11.86
C SER A 84 3.83 -19.12 -12.98
N SER A 85 3.33 -20.14 -13.68
CA SER A 85 4.00 -20.74 -14.83
C SER A 85 4.02 -19.83 -16.07
N SER A 86 3.18 -18.79 -16.12
CA SER A 86 3.05 -17.83 -17.23
C SER A 86 3.87 -16.52 -17.05
N SER A 87 5.05 -16.60 -16.43
CA SER A 87 5.65 -15.49 -15.64
C SER A 87 6.65 -14.55 -16.33
N GLU A 88 6.25 -13.80 -17.35
CA GLU A 88 7.19 -12.84 -17.97
C GLU A 88 7.37 -11.51 -17.22
N ASN A 89 6.43 -11.06 -16.37
CA ASN A 89 6.43 -9.69 -15.79
C ASN A 89 6.29 -9.56 -14.25
N LYS A 90 6.65 -10.59 -13.47
CA LYS A 90 6.47 -10.58 -11.99
C LYS A 90 7.59 -9.87 -11.21
N ALA A 91 7.43 -9.67 -9.90
CA ALA A 91 8.42 -8.99 -9.06
C ALA A 91 9.74 -9.73 -8.88
N ARG A 92 10.87 -9.08 -9.16
CA ARG A 92 12.20 -9.58 -8.76
C ARG A 92 12.72 -8.76 -7.60
N LEU A 93 13.42 -9.39 -6.68
CA LEU A 93 13.94 -8.76 -5.47
C LEU A 93 14.81 -7.56 -5.85
N LYS A 94 15.70 -7.72 -6.85
CA LYS A 94 16.54 -6.64 -7.38
C LYS A 94 15.73 -5.42 -7.87
N GLY A 95 14.58 -5.67 -8.51
CA GLY A 95 13.72 -4.59 -9.02
C GLY A 95 12.98 -3.88 -7.90
N TRP A 96 12.50 -4.63 -6.91
CA TRP A 96 11.82 -4.06 -5.75
C TRP A 96 12.78 -3.33 -4.82
N SER A 97 13.97 -3.89 -4.55
CA SER A 97 14.93 -3.34 -3.59
C SER A 97 15.55 -2.01 -4.03
N GLY A 98 15.58 -1.74 -5.34
CA GLY A 98 16.15 -0.52 -5.90
C GLY A 98 15.33 0.76 -5.69
N LYS A 99 14.18 0.69 -5.03
CA LYS A 99 13.30 1.85 -4.80
C LYS A 99 12.92 1.98 -3.34
N ASP A 100 13.36 3.05 -2.67
CA ASP A 100 12.89 3.34 -1.33
C ASP A 100 11.49 3.99 -1.39
N PRO A 101 10.58 3.62 -0.48
CA PRO A 101 9.19 4.08 -0.51
C PRO A 101 9.01 5.53 -0.02
N ILE A 102 10.02 6.08 0.65
CA ILE A 102 9.99 7.41 1.22
C ILE A 102 11.32 8.11 0.99
N LYS A 103 11.26 9.39 0.66
CA LYS A 103 12.40 10.30 0.60
C LYS A 103 12.18 11.42 1.59
N VAL A 104 13.20 11.73 2.38
CA VAL A 104 13.20 12.85 3.33
C VAL A 104 14.18 13.91 2.84
N SER A 105 13.71 15.14 2.65
CA SER A 105 14.54 16.27 2.22
C SER A 105 14.05 17.56 2.88
N GLY A 106 14.93 18.25 3.62
CA GLY A 106 14.58 19.50 4.31
C GLY A 106 13.37 19.37 5.25
N GLY A 107 13.22 18.25 5.94
CA GLY A 107 12.07 17.95 6.81
C GLY A 107 10.79 17.53 6.05
N ARG A 108 10.77 17.56 4.72
CA ARG A 108 9.62 17.12 3.93
C ARG A 108 9.75 15.66 3.56
N CYS A 109 8.68 14.91 3.77
CA CYS A 109 8.56 13.53 3.30
C CYS A 109 7.81 13.49 1.98
N THR A 110 8.38 12.80 1.01
CA THR A 110 7.77 12.55 -0.29
C THR A 110 7.82 11.08 -0.62
N THR A 111 6.84 10.63 -1.39
CA THR A 111 6.76 9.28 -1.91
C THR A 111 6.46 9.32 -3.41
N THR A 112 6.82 8.27 -4.12
CA THR A 112 6.51 8.10 -5.54
C THR A 112 6.04 6.67 -5.75
N ALA A 113 4.83 6.51 -6.28
CA ALA A 113 4.34 5.22 -6.75
C ALA A 113 3.65 5.39 -8.10
N LYS A 114 3.67 4.36 -8.94
CA LYS A 114 3.08 4.46 -10.29
C LYS A 114 1.58 4.78 -10.27
N SER A 115 0.86 4.37 -9.22
CA SER A 115 -0.59 4.58 -9.07
C SER A 115 -0.99 5.97 -8.56
N VAL A 116 -0.08 6.70 -7.92
CA VAL A 116 -0.38 8.02 -7.31
C VAL A 116 0.55 9.15 -7.74
N GLY A 117 1.64 8.84 -8.48
CA GLY A 117 2.68 9.81 -8.84
C GLY A 117 3.51 10.25 -7.64
N ASP A 118 4.17 11.40 -7.78
CA ASP A 118 4.87 12.06 -6.68
C ASP A 118 3.86 12.68 -5.71
N ALA A 119 4.02 12.40 -4.41
CA ALA A 119 3.14 12.90 -3.38
C ALA A 119 3.89 13.32 -2.12
N GLY A 120 3.46 14.42 -1.51
CA GLY A 120 3.87 14.82 -0.17
C GLY A 120 3.13 14.01 0.90
N ILE A 121 3.87 13.59 1.93
CA ILE A 121 3.39 12.78 3.05
C ILE A 121 3.50 13.59 4.34
N SER A 122 2.40 13.68 5.09
CA SER A 122 2.38 14.26 6.44
C SER A 122 3.03 13.32 7.47
N GLU A 123 3.54 13.88 8.57
CA GLU A 123 4.10 13.07 9.67
C GLU A 123 3.03 12.14 10.27
N SER A 124 1.80 12.61 10.42
CA SER A 124 0.69 11.79 10.92
C SER A 124 0.41 10.57 10.01
N GLY A 125 0.43 10.74 8.69
CA GLY A 125 0.27 9.64 7.75
C GLY A 125 1.46 8.68 7.74
N ARG A 126 2.69 9.19 7.79
CA ARG A 126 3.90 8.36 7.95
C ARG A 126 3.81 7.52 9.22
N LYS A 127 3.46 8.15 10.36
CA LYS A 127 3.35 7.47 11.66
C LYS A 127 2.26 6.40 11.66
N LEU A 128 1.10 6.69 11.09
CA LEU A 128 0.01 5.72 10.98
C LEU A 128 0.45 4.44 10.25
N LEU A 129 1.17 4.58 9.13
CA LEU A 129 1.72 3.41 8.43
C LEU A 129 2.86 2.76 9.23
N ALA A 130 3.75 3.55 9.83
CA ALA A 130 4.86 3.06 10.64
C ALA A 130 4.39 2.18 11.80
N ASP A 131 3.31 2.55 12.49
CA ASP A 131 2.73 1.75 13.58
C ASP A 131 2.24 0.38 13.06
N GLY A 132 1.63 0.34 11.87
CA GLY A 132 1.23 -0.90 11.21
C GLY A 132 2.41 -1.78 10.81
N LEU A 133 3.44 -1.18 10.21
CA LEU A 133 4.67 -1.87 9.83
C LEU A 133 5.40 -2.40 11.06
N GLN A 134 5.47 -1.64 12.15
CA GLN A 134 6.10 -2.07 13.39
C GLN A 134 5.44 -3.33 13.95
N ARG A 135 4.09 -3.39 13.95
CA ARG A 135 3.36 -4.62 14.34
C ARG A 135 3.72 -5.81 13.47
N LEU A 136 3.90 -5.62 12.16
CA LEU A 136 4.35 -6.69 11.25
C LEU A 136 5.80 -7.11 11.53
N LEU A 137 6.70 -6.18 11.84
CA LEU A 137 8.07 -6.50 12.21
C LEU A 137 8.15 -7.28 13.52
N ASP A 138 7.31 -6.94 14.50
CA ASP A 138 7.25 -7.67 15.77
C ASP A 138 6.59 -9.06 15.61
N ALA A 139 5.60 -9.18 14.73
CA ALA A 139 5.05 -10.47 14.30
C ALA A 139 6.12 -11.32 13.58
N GLU A 140 6.93 -10.72 12.72
CA GLU A 140 8.05 -11.42 12.07
C GLU A 140 9.07 -11.93 13.09
N LYS A 141 9.49 -11.11 14.06
CA LYS A 141 10.41 -11.55 15.12
C LYS A 141 9.84 -12.66 15.98
N SER A 142 8.54 -12.60 16.29
CA SER A 142 7.90 -13.55 17.21
C SER A 142 7.54 -14.88 16.54
N ASN A 143 7.11 -14.87 15.28
CA ASN A 143 6.56 -16.07 14.65
C ASN A 143 6.85 -16.20 13.14
N GLY A 144 7.66 -15.31 12.55
CA GLY A 144 8.02 -15.37 11.14
C GLY A 144 6.86 -15.05 10.17
N THR A 145 5.91 -14.20 10.55
CA THR A 145 4.70 -13.89 9.75
C THR A 145 5.04 -13.50 8.30
N ILE A 146 5.98 -12.58 8.09
CA ILE A 146 6.34 -12.07 6.76
C ILE A 146 7.07 -13.17 5.97
N THR A 147 8.02 -13.87 6.60
CA THR A 147 8.72 -15.00 5.98
C THR A 147 7.75 -16.08 5.52
N LYS A 148 6.74 -16.40 6.33
CA LYS A 148 5.69 -17.37 5.99
C LYS A 148 4.86 -16.93 4.79
N VAL A 149 4.53 -15.64 4.68
CA VAL A 149 3.80 -15.09 3.52
C VAL A 149 4.64 -15.25 2.24
N PHE A 150 5.91 -14.88 2.26
CA PHE A 150 6.79 -15.06 1.09
C PHE A 150 7.01 -16.54 0.74
N ARG A 151 7.12 -17.41 1.74
CA ARG A 151 7.21 -18.87 1.50
C ARG A 151 5.94 -19.40 0.86
N ALA A 152 4.78 -18.99 1.35
CA ALA A 152 3.48 -19.38 0.80
C ALA A 152 3.26 -18.84 -0.62
N SER A 153 3.85 -17.69 -0.96
CA SER A 153 3.79 -17.14 -2.30
C SER A 153 4.69 -17.89 -3.30
N ARG A 154 5.62 -18.73 -2.83
CA ARG A 154 6.56 -19.51 -3.66
C ARG A 154 7.48 -18.64 -4.52
N ASN A 155 7.77 -17.41 -4.10
CA ASN A 155 8.66 -16.50 -4.83
C ASN A 155 10.07 -17.07 -5.08
N GLN A 156 10.53 -17.95 -4.19
CA GLN A 156 11.82 -18.64 -4.27
C GLN A 156 11.96 -19.57 -5.46
N GLU A 157 10.85 -20.04 -6.03
CA GLU A 157 10.89 -20.90 -7.22
C GLU A 157 11.27 -20.13 -8.50
N ARG A 158 11.26 -18.79 -8.43
CA ARG A 158 11.55 -17.91 -9.58
C ARG A 158 12.72 -16.96 -9.34
N ASP A 159 12.97 -16.55 -8.10
CA ASP A 159 13.93 -15.49 -7.80
C ASP A 159 14.74 -15.78 -6.52
N GLN A 160 14.60 -14.96 -5.47
CA GLN A 160 15.36 -15.08 -4.22
C GLN A 160 14.55 -15.80 -3.13
N SER A 161 15.24 -16.29 -2.09
CA SER A 161 14.61 -17.04 -0.99
C SER A 161 13.61 -16.18 -0.19
N PRO A 162 12.64 -16.78 0.53
CA PRO A 162 11.69 -16.03 1.33
C PRO A 162 12.36 -15.14 2.39
N GLU A 163 13.52 -15.58 2.90
CA GLU A 163 14.33 -14.83 3.87
C GLU A 163 14.95 -13.58 3.25
N ALA A 164 15.42 -13.66 2.00
CA ALA A 164 15.96 -12.50 1.28
C ALA A 164 14.87 -11.44 1.00
N TRP A 165 13.68 -11.88 0.59
CA TRP A 165 12.52 -10.99 0.43
C TRP A 165 12.07 -10.38 1.76
N THR A 166 12.10 -11.16 2.84
CA THR A 166 11.78 -10.68 4.18
C THR A 166 12.79 -9.64 4.65
N ALA A 167 14.09 -9.89 4.46
CA ALA A 167 15.13 -8.94 4.81
C ALA A 167 14.92 -7.58 4.12
N GLU A 168 14.55 -7.59 2.84
CA GLU A 168 14.25 -6.37 2.10
C GLU A 168 12.96 -5.68 2.55
N PHE A 169 11.91 -6.45 2.86
CA PHE A 169 10.70 -5.90 3.49
C PHE A 169 11.05 -5.16 4.78
N VAL A 170 11.83 -5.81 5.66
CA VAL A 170 12.26 -5.22 6.94
C VAL A 170 13.08 -3.96 6.70
N ARG A 171 14.01 -3.97 5.74
CA ARG A 171 14.82 -2.80 5.38
C ARG A 171 13.94 -1.63 4.95
N LYS A 172 13.02 -1.84 4.00
CA LYS A 172 12.08 -0.80 3.54
C LYS A 172 11.14 -0.33 4.64
N ALA A 173 10.70 -1.22 5.52
CA ALA A 173 9.81 -0.83 6.61
C ALA A 173 10.53 0.13 7.56
N ARG A 174 11.82 -0.14 7.85
CA ARG A 174 12.67 0.74 8.66
C ARG A 174 12.85 2.12 8.04
N THR A 175 12.97 2.24 6.71
CA THR A 175 13.07 3.59 6.10
C THR A 175 11.85 4.46 6.40
N ILE A 176 10.65 3.88 6.51
CA ILE A 176 9.43 4.59 6.90
C ILE A 176 9.36 4.82 8.42
N ILE A 177 9.69 3.82 9.22
CA ILE A 177 9.62 3.87 10.69
C ILE A 177 10.60 4.90 11.25
N ASP A 178 11.82 4.93 10.70
CA ASP A 178 12.93 5.78 11.18
C ASP A 178 12.89 7.19 10.57
N ALA A 179 12.18 7.38 9.44
CA ALA A 179 11.98 8.70 8.86
C ALA A 179 11.27 9.65 9.83
N ARG A 180 11.59 10.94 9.70
CA ARG A 180 10.95 12.04 10.43
C ARG A 180 10.55 13.11 9.44
N CYS A 181 9.26 13.45 9.42
CA CYS A 181 8.72 14.57 8.67
C CYS A 181 8.49 15.73 9.64
N SER A 182 8.97 16.92 9.29
CA SER A 182 8.84 18.15 10.09
C SER A 182 7.63 19.00 9.71
N ASN A 183 6.81 18.51 8.77
CA ASN A 183 5.59 19.18 8.30
C ASN A 183 4.39 18.86 9.19
#